data_AF-A0A920W5Q8-F1
#
_entry.id   AF-A0A920W5Q8-F1
#
_cell.length_a   1.000
_cell.length_b   1.000
_cell.length_c   1.000
_cell.angle_alpha   90.00
_cell.angle_beta   90.00
_cell.angle_gamma   90.00
#
_symmetry.space_group_name_H-M   'P 1'
#
loop_
_entity.id
_entity.type
_entity.pdbx_description
1 polymer ?
#
loop_
_entity_poly.entity_id
_entity_poly.type
_entity_poly.pdbx_seq_one_letter_code
_entity_poly.pdbx_strand_id
1 'polypeptide(L)'
;MIDWGAFDAVLFDLDGVLTATAQVHAGCWKRVFDEYLSNSGVSDTHASRPFELPQDYRQYVDGKPRYDGVRSFLSSRGVWLPDGTPVDLPIVETICGLGNKKSLLFTEAIQADGVEIYPEPWRWRDTCASRLKIRGSFLQ
;
A
#
# COMPACT_ATOMS: atom_id res chain seq x y z
N MET A 1 26.02 -13.55 7.75
CA MET A 1 25.03 -13.88 8.80
C MET A 1 24.84 -12.60 9.60
N ILE A 2 23.61 -12.15 9.84
CA ILE A 2 23.36 -10.93 10.62
C ILE A 2 23.66 -11.25 12.09
N ASP A 3 24.49 -10.43 12.75
CA ASP A 3 24.73 -10.50 14.19
C ASP A 3 23.61 -9.76 14.93
N TRP A 4 22.60 -10.51 15.37
CA TRP A 4 21.43 -9.97 16.04
C TRP A 4 21.73 -9.43 17.46
N GLY A 5 22.86 -9.83 18.07
CA GLY A 5 23.26 -9.39 19.40
C GLY A 5 23.74 -7.93 19.46
N ALA A 6 23.98 -7.31 18.30
CA ALA A 6 24.41 -5.93 18.16
C ALA A 6 23.25 -4.89 18.20
N PHE A 7 21.99 -5.35 18.24
CA PHE A 7 20.82 -4.47 18.17
C PHE A 7 19.96 -4.55 19.44
N ASP A 8 19.59 -3.38 19.97
CA ASP A 8 18.70 -3.27 21.14
C ASP A 8 17.20 -3.41 20.78
N ALA A 9 16.83 -3.14 19.52
CA ALA A 9 15.46 -3.16 19.02
C ALA A 9 15.40 -3.54 17.53
N VAL A 10 14.31 -4.21 17.14
CA VAL A 10 13.96 -4.48 15.72
C VAL A 10 12.51 -4.03 15.50
N LEU A 11 12.29 -3.22 14.46
CA LEU A 11 10.96 -2.78 14.04
C LEU A 11 10.58 -3.53 12.76
N PHE A 12 9.47 -4.27 12.80
CA PHE A 12 8.91 -4.95 11.65
C PHE A 12 7.72 -4.17 11.14
N ASP A 13 7.64 -4.05 9.81
CA ASP A 13 6.38 -3.71 9.17
C ASP A 13 5.41 -4.91 9.26
N LEU A 14 4.13 -4.66 9.05
CA LEU A 14 3.12 -5.70 8.94
C LEU A 14 3.05 -6.21 7.49
N ASP A 15 2.93 -5.28 6.54
CA ASP A 15 2.59 -5.57 5.16
C ASP A 15 3.76 -6.18 4.39
N GLY A 16 3.58 -7.40 3.86
CA GLY A 16 4.63 -8.12 3.11
C GLY A 16 5.79 -8.63 3.99
N VAL A 17 5.76 -8.38 5.30
CA VAL A 17 6.79 -8.80 6.27
C VAL A 17 6.21 -9.83 7.23
N LEU A 18 5.13 -9.50 7.92
CA LEU A 18 4.43 -10.43 8.83
C LEU A 18 3.21 -11.06 8.15
N THR A 19 2.54 -10.31 7.28
CA THR A 19 1.34 -10.73 6.56
C THR A 19 1.53 -10.62 5.05
N ALA A 20 0.91 -11.52 4.28
CA ALA A 20 0.96 -11.48 2.81
C ALA A 20 0.04 -10.42 2.19
N THR A 21 -0.20 -9.31 2.90
CA THR A 21 -1.13 -8.23 2.53
C THR A 21 -0.60 -7.29 1.45
N ALA A 22 0.71 -7.31 1.15
CA ALA A 22 1.30 -6.48 0.10
C ALA A 22 0.65 -6.72 -1.28
N GLN A 23 0.29 -7.97 -1.59
CA GLN A 23 -0.42 -8.30 -2.83
C GLN A 23 -1.85 -7.74 -2.84
N VAL A 24 -2.54 -7.77 -1.68
CA VAL A 24 -3.87 -7.19 -1.52
C VAL A 24 -3.82 -5.67 -1.71
N HIS A 25 -2.86 -4.98 -1.09
CA HIS A 25 -2.64 -3.54 -1.28
C HIS A 25 -2.41 -3.18 -2.75
N ALA A 26 -1.50 -3.90 -3.40
CA ALA A 26 -1.18 -3.69 -4.81
C ALA A 26 -2.39 -3.93 -5.73
N GLY A 27 -3.19 -4.96 -5.45
CA GLY A 27 -4.43 -5.26 -6.16
C GLY A 27 -5.50 -4.18 -5.98
N CYS A 28 -5.71 -3.67 -4.76
CA CYS A 28 -6.65 -2.59 -4.51
C CYS A 28 -6.25 -1.31 -5.26
N TRP A 29 -4.96 -0.95 -5.25
CA TRP A 29 -4.46 0.20 -6.00
C TRP A 29 -4.66 0.05 -7.50
N LYS A 30 -4.32 -1.12 -8.05
CA LYS A 30 -4.57 -1.42 -9.46
C LYS A 30 -6.03 -1.17 -9.82
N ARG A 31 -6.97 -1.70 -9.03
CA ARG A 31 -8.40 -1.51 -9.27
C ARG A 31 -8.80 -0.03 -9.24
N VAL A 32 -8.36 0.74 -8.24
CA VAL A 32 -8.68 2.18 -8.16
C VAL A 32 -8.16 2.95 -9.37
N PHE A 33 -6.91 2.73 -9.75
CA PHE A 33 -6.29 3.46 -10.86
C PHE A 33 -6.87 3.05 -12.20
N ASP A 34 -7.05 1.76 -12.45
CA ASP A 34 -7.62 1.28 -13.71
C ASP A 34 -9.05 1.80 -13.92
N GLU A 35 -9.90 1.78 -12.86
CA GLU A 35 -11.26 2.34 -12.91
C GLU A 35 -11.25 3.85 -13.14
N TYR A 36 -10.30 4.59 -12.56
CA TYR A 36 -10.18 6.03 -12.79
C TYR A 36 -9.72 6.33 -14.23
N LEU A 37 -8.67 5.65 -14.71
CA LEU A 37 -8.14 5.88 -16.05
C LEU A 37 -9.16 5.50 -17.14
N SER A 38 -9.92 4.42 -16.97
CA SER A 38 -10.97 4.03 -17.92
C SER A 38 -12.10 5.05 -18.02
N ASN A 39 -12.42 5.74 -16.92
CA ASN A 39 -13.54 6.68 -16.85
C ASN A 39 -13.14 8.12 -17.16
N SER A 40 -11.85 8.46 -17.03
CA SER A 40 -11.32 9.81 -17.24
C SER A 40 -11.46 10.34 -18.69
N GLY A 41 -11.78 9.48 -19.66
CA GLY A 41 -11.96 9.87 -21.06
C GLY A 41 -10.67 10.34 -21.75
N VAL A 42 -9.51 10.11 -21.14
CA VAL A 42 -8.22 10.55 -21.67
C VAL A 42 -7.91 9.78 -22.95
N SER A 43 -7.79 10.51 -24.06
CA SER A 43 -7.51 9.93 -25.40
C SER A 43 -6.03 9.63 -25.63
N ASP A 44 -5.14 10.15 -24.76
CA ASP A 44 -3.71 9.86 -24.84
C ASP A 44 -3.41 8.43 -24.38
N THR A 45 -2.65 7.69 -25.19
CA THR A 45 -2.35 6.28 -24.97
C THR A 45 -1.41 6.04 -23.79
N HIS A 46 -0.54 7.01 -23.48
CA HIS A 46 0.35 6.91 -22.33
C HIS A 46 -0.42 7.17 -21.03
N ALA A 47 -1.28 8.18 -21.01
CA ALA A 47 -2.09 8.52 -19.86
C ALA A 47 -3.18 7.49 -19.56
N SER A 48 -3.79 6.87 -20.57
CA SER A 48 -4.81 5.83 -20.42
C SER A 48 -4.25 4.42 -20.14
N ARG A 49 -2.91 4.25 -20.14
CA ARG A 49 -2.27 2.96 -19.88
C ARG A 49 -2.61 2.46 -18.47
N PRO A 50 -3.16 1.23 -18.33
CA PRO A 50 -3.48 0.63 -17.04
C PRO A 50 -2.31 0.59 -16.06
N PHE A 51 -2.63 0.45 -14.78
CA PHE A 51 -1.66 0.28 -13.70
C PHE A 51 -1.03 -1.12 -13.78
N GLU A 52 0.28 -1.18 -13.94
CA GLU A 52 1.01 -2.43 -14.15
C GLU A 52 1.69 -2.92 -12.87
N LEU A 53 1.32 -4.14 -12.46
CA LEU A 53 1.96 -4.82 -11.35
C LEU A 53 3.10 -5.73 -11.83
N PRO A 54 4.21 -5.81 -11.07
CA PRO A 54 4.52 -5.08 -9.84
C PRO A 54 5.27 -3.75 -10.07
N GLN A 55 5.55 -3.36 -11.31
CA GLN A 55 6.44 -2.24 -11.64
C GLN A 55 5.91 -0.90 -11.15
N ASP A 56 4.69 -0.51 -11.54
CA ASP A 56 4.12 0.78 -11.18
C ASP A 56 3.89 0.89 -9.66
N TYR A 57 3.51 -0.21 -9.02
CA TYR A 57 3.36 -0.25 -7.56
C TYR A 57 4.67 0.07 -6.85
N ARG A 58 5.74 -0.66 -7.16
CA ARG A 58 7.05 -0.44 -6.52
C ARG A 58 7.63 0.94 -6.82
N GLN A 59 7.41 1.45 -8.02
CA GLN A 59 8.00 2.73 -8.44
C GLN A 59 7.23 3.94 -7.90
N TYR A 60 5.90 3.87 -7.89
CA TYR A 60 5.06 5.03 -7.67
C TYR A 60 4.31 5.03 -6.35
N VAL A 61 4.06 3.88 -5.73
CA VAL A 61 3.15 3.76 -4.58
C VAL A 61 3.84 3.22 -3.33
N ASP A 62 4.61 2.15 -3.49
CA ASP A 62 5.23 1.44 -2.37
C ASP A 62 6.19 2.34 -1.59
N GLY A 63 6.12 2.26 -0.26
CA GLY A 63 6.94 3.08 0.65
C GLY A 63 6.61 4.58 0.70
N LYS A 64 5.60 5.08 -0.04
CA LYS A 64 5.17 6.48 0.00
C LYS A 64 3.94 6.69 0.87
N PRO A 65 3.77 7.89 1.48
CA PRO A 65 2.50 8.27 2.08
C PRO A 65 1.36 8.10 1.08
N ARG A 66 0.19 7.66 1.55
CA ARG A 66 -0.95 7.26 0.71
C ARG A 66 -1.26 8.25 -0.41
N TYR A 67 -1.44 9.52 -0.08
CA TYR A 67 -1.81 10.56 -1.03
C TYR A 67 -0.65 10.93 -1.98
N ASP A 68 0.59 10.81 -1.49
CA ASP A 68 1.78 11.01 -2.33
C ASP A 68 1.97 9.87 -3.32
N GLY A 69 1.58 8.64 -2.97
CA GLY A 69 1.55 7.50 -3.89
C GLY A 69 0.58 7.72 -5.04
N VAL A 70 -0.64 8.20 -4.73
CA VAL A 70 -1.64 8.59 -5.75
C VAL A 70 -1.10 9.68 -6.65
N ARG A 71 -0.58 10.77 -6.06
CA ARG A 71 -0.02 11.90 -6.83
C ARG A 71 1.14 11.43 -7.71
N SER A 72 2.05 10.65 -7.16
CA SER A 72 3.22 10.15 -7.88
C SER A 72 2.84 9.28 -9.07
N PHE A 73 1.82 8.42 -8.95
CA PHE A 73 1.36 7.60 -10.07
C PHE A 73 0.67 8.46 -11.14
N LEU A 74 -0.28 9.31 -10.76
CA LEU A 74 -1.02 10.13 -11.72
C LEU A 74 -0.10 11.09 -12.48
N SER A 75 0.87 11.71 -11.80
CA SER A 75 1.87 12.55 -12.46
C SER A 75 2.73 11.77 -13.46
N SER A 76 3.01 10.48 -13.23
CA SER A 76 3.72 9.62 -14.20
C SER A 76 2.94 9.40 -15.50
N ARG A 77 1.61 9.56 -15.43
CA ARG A 77 0.65 9.49 -16.53
C ARG A 77 0.28 10.86 -17.09
N GLY A 78 0.91 11.94 -16.60
CA GLY A 78 0.58 13.30 -16.99
C GLY A 78 -0.79 13.79 -16.50
N VAL A 79 -1.38 13.09 -15.52
CA VAL A 79 -2.69 13.40 -14.97
C VAL A 79 -2.53 14.19 -13.66
N TRP A 80 -3.34 15.23 -13.51
CA TRP A 80 -3.36 16.07 -12.32
C TRP A 80 -4.78 16.14 -11.76
N LEU A 81 -4.90 15.83 -10.48
CA LEU A 81 -6.15 15.96 -9.72
C LEU A 81 -5.96 16.98 -8.59
N PRO A 82 -7.03 17.66 -8.17
CA PRO A 82 -7.02 18.44 -6.94
C PRO A 82 -6.72 17.53 -5.75
N ASP A 83 -6.02 18.04 -4.73
CA ASP A 83 -5.71 17.25 -3.54
C ASP A 83 -6.99 16.78 -2.81
N GLY A 84 -7.99 17.66 -2.73
CA GLY A 84 -9.23 17.39 -2.00
C GLY A 84 -9.04 17.47 -0.49
N THR A 85 -9.91 16.79 0.25
CA THR A 85 -9.86 16.73 1.72
C THR A 85 -9.93 15.29 2.22
N PRO A 86 -9.39 14.99 3.43
CA PRO A 86 -9.47 13.63 3.99
C PRO A 86 -10.89 13.09 4.15
N VAL A 87 -11.91 13.96 4.21
CA VAL A 87 -13.33 13.59 4.34
C VAL A 87 -14.03 13.44 2.98
N ASP A 88 -13.32 13.62 1.87
CA ASP A 88 -13.88 13.43 0.54
C ASP A 88 -14.42 12.00 0.38
N LEU A 89 -15.61 11.90 -0.22
CA LEU A 89 -16.21 10.62 -0.51
C LEU A 89 -15.37 9.86 -1.56
N PRO A 90 -15.33 8.51 -1.52
CA PRO A 90 -14.60 7.68 -2.49
C PRO A 90 -14.98 7.89 -3.97
N ILE A 91 -16.08 8.57 -4.24
CA ILE A 91 -16.56 8.90 -5.59
C ILE A 91 -15.99 10.22 -6.13
N VAL A 92 -15.42 11.06 -5.26
CA VAL A 92 -14.88 12.37 -5.64
C VAL A 92 -13.53 12.16 -6.33
N GLU A 93 -13.34 12.79 -7.48
CA GLU A 93 -12.10 12.72 -8.26
C GLU A 93 -11.02 13.67 -7.70
N THR A 94 -10.55 13.36 -6.49
CA THR A 94 -9.43 14.04 -5.82
C THR A 94 -8.38 13.02 -5.38
N ILE A 95 -7.18 13.50 -5.08
CA ILE A 95 -6.13 12.64 -4.50
C ILE A 95 -6.63 11.93 -3.24
N CYS A 96 -7.33 12.66 -2.35
CA CYS A 96 -7.94 12.09 -1.16
C CYS A 96 -9.07 11.11 -1.47
N GLY A 97 -9.96 11.43 -2.43
CA GLY A 97 -11.07 10.55 -2.83
C GLY A 97 -10.59 9.19 -3.35
N LEU A 98 -9.58 9.16 -4.23
CA LEU A 98 -8.97 7.93 -4.72
C LEU A 98 -8.31 7.12 -3.58
N GLY A 99 -7.62 7.78 -2.66
CA GLY A 99 -7.04 7.14 -1.48
C GLY A 99 -8.09 6.55 -0.54
N ASN A 100 -9.23 7.21 -0.40
CA ASN A 100 -10.36 6.74 0.40
C ASN A 100 -11.05 5.53 -0.26
N LYS A 101 -11.18 5.54 -1.60
CA LYS A 101 -11.67 4.38 -2.37
C LYS A 101 -10.79 3.15 -2.19
N LYS A 102 -9.45 3.30 -2.21
CA LYS A 102 -8.54 2.18 -1.90
C LYS A 102 -8.77 1.61 -0.51
N SER A 103 -9.05 2.47 0.47
CA SER A 103 -9.24 2.06 1.87
C SER A 103 -10.51 1.21 2.03
N LEU A 104 -11.58 1.60 1.34
CA LEU A 104 -12.81 0.83 1.26
C LEU A 104 -12.55 -0.56 0.64
N LEU A 105 -11.95 -0.60 -0.55
CA LEU A 105 -11.65 -1.86 -1.25
C LEU A 105 -10.72 -2.78 -0.45
N PHE A 106 -9.75 -2.22 0.26
CA PHE A 106 -8.87 -3.01 1.12
C PHE A 106 -9.64 -3.63 2.29
N THR A 107 -10.52 -2.85 2.92
CA THR A 107 -11.35 -3.35 4.02
C THR A 107 -12.26 -4.48 3.55
N GLU A 108 -12.90 -4.30 2.38
CA GLU A 108 -13.73 -5.32 1.75
C GLU A 108 -12.95 -6.61 1.43
N ALA A 109 -11.75 -6.47 0.84
CA ALA A 109 -10.90 -7.62 0.50
C ALA A 109 -10.48 -8.41 1.74
N ILE A 110 -10.07 -7.73 2.80
CA ILE A 110 -9.66 -8.38 4.05
C ILE A 110 -10.85 -9.06 4.76
N GLN A 111 -12.04 -8.47 4.69
CA GLN A 111 -13.26 -9.09 5.23
C GLN A 111 -13.71 -10.32 4.46
N ALA A 112 -13.52 -10.34 3.13
CA ALA A 112 -13.90 -11.46 2.29
C ALA A 112 -12.90 -12.63 2.38
N ASP A 113 -11.61 -12.34 2.27
CA ASP A 113 -10.57 -13.36 2.05
C ASP A 113 -9.74 -13.67 3.32
N GLY A 114 -9.87 -12.84 4.37
CA GLY A 114 -9.01 -12.92 5.55
C GLY A 114 -7.58 -12.43 5.29
N VAL A 115 -6.70 -12.59 6.28
CA VAL A 115 -5.28 -12.23 6.16
C VAL A 115 -4.42 -13.47 6.31
N GLU A 116 -3.67 -13.81 5.27
CA GLU A 116 -2.66 -14.84 5.35
C GLU A 116 -1.42 -14.31 6.11
N ILE A 117 -1.04 -15.04 7.16
CA ILE A 117 0.20 -14.82 7.91
C ILE A 117 1.25 -15.71 7.28
N TYR A 118 2.46 -15.19 7.03
CA TYR A 118 3.53 -16.05 6.52
C TYR A 118 3.81 -17.20 7.51
N PRO A 119 4.09 -18.42 7.03
CA PRO A 119 4.23 -19.60 7.88
C PRO A 119 5.50 -19.62 8.76
N GLU A 120 6.48 -18.75 8.51
CA GLU A 120 7.77 -18.73 9.22
C GLU A 120 8.20 -17.34 9.79
N PRO A 121 7.36 -16.54 10.47
CA PRO A 121 7.76 -15.23 11.03
C PRO A 121 8.66 -15.31 12.27
N TRP A 122 8.86 -16.48 12.89
CA TRP A 122 9.35 -16.61 14.28
C TRP A 122 10.72 -17.29 14.46
N ARG A 123 11.38 -17.75 13.39
CA ARG A 123 12.68 -18.46 13.52
C ARG A 123 13.82 -17.62 14.12
N TRP A 124 13.65 -16.31 14.27
CA TRP A 124 14.59 -15.41 14.94
C TRP A 124 14.40 -15.33 16.47
N ARG A 125 13.26 -15.78 17.01
CA ARG A 125 12.97 -15.70 18.46
C ARG A 125 13.96 -16.51 19.28
N ASP A 126 14.42 -17.64 18.79
CA ASP A 126 15.37 -18.51 19.49
C ASP A 126 16.76 -17.88 19.65
N THR A 127 17.09 -16.85 18.85
CA THR A 127 18.39 -16.15 18.90
C THR A 127 18.34 -14.85 19.70
N CYS A 128 17.16 -14.25 19.90
CA CYS A 128 16.99 -12.88 20.41
C CYS A 128 16.20 -12.76 21.74
N ALA A 129 15.52 -13.82 22.18
CA ALA A 129 14.52 -13.75 23.25
C ALA A 129 15.03 -13.33 24.64
N SER A 130 16.34 -13.21 24.88
CA SER A 130 16.86 -12.82 26.20
C SER A 130 16.95 -11.31 26.43
N ARG A 131 16.85 -10.45 25.38
CA ARG A 131 17.05 -8.98 25.54
C ARG A 131 16.05 -8.06 24.81
N LEU A 132 15.34 -8.52 23.78
CA LEU A 132 14.48 -7.67 22.96
C LEU A 132 13.07 -7.49 23.55
N LYS A 133 12.74 -6.26 23.97
CA LYS A 133 11.36 -5.86 24.32
C LYS A 133 10.57 -5.57 23.03
N ILE A 134 9.72 -6.49 22.62
CA ILE A 134 8.75 -6.25 21.54
C ILE A 134 7.72 -5.22 22.04
N ARG A 135 7.72 -4.02 21.46
CA ARG A 135 6.65 -3.02 21.66
C ARG A 135 5.98 -2.76 20.32
N GLY A 136 4.77 -3.29 20.13
CA GLY A 136 3.92 -2.91 19.00
C GLY A 136 3.39 -1.50 19.23
N SER A 137 3.73 -0.57 18.33
CA SER A 137 3.09 0.74 18.25
C SER A 137 2.11 0.70 17.09
N PHE A 138 0.81 0.57 17.40
CA PHE A 138 -0.26 0.86 16.44
C PHE A 138 -0.38 2.38 16.36
N LEU A 139 0.11 2.98 15.27
CA LEU A 139 -0.24 4.36 14.93
C LEU A 139 -1.45 4.28 14.00
N GLN A 140 -2.59 4.74 14.53
CA GLN A 140 -3.80 5.05 13.76
C GLN A 140 -3.56 6.28 12.89
#